data_AF-A0A7Y4U751-F1
#
_entry.id   AF-A0A7Y4U751-F1
#
_cell.length_a   1.000
_cell.length_b   1.000
_cell.length_c   1.000
_cell.angle_alpha   90.00
_cell.angle_beta   90.00
_cell.angle_gamma   90.00
#
_symmetry.space_group_name_H-M   'P 1'
#
loop_
_entity.id
_entity.type
_entity.pdbx_description
1 polymer ?
#
loop_
_entity_poly.entity_id
_entity_poly.type
_entity_poly.pdbx_seq_one_letter_code
_entity_poly.pdbx_strand_id
1 'polypeptide(L)'
;MNLSRYIRLCFSPVFILMCTACDPCENQVLQEELSPTKTQKAVVFQRQCGALGGTSTQVSVLPTDAKPFAGGNVFGADTNADPSLETSSGGPTSGGPAVTVKWLGEQELQITHDARVRVFQSEEALGGVTITYDAQAQPEPAPEPAAEPKPTDESPKRKRK
;
A
#
# COMPACT_ATOMS: atom_id res chain seq x y z
N MET A 1 44.81 16.14 -54.96
CA MET A 1 43.53 15.86 -55.64
C MET A 1 42.72 14.89 -54.79
N ASN A 2 41.51 15.32 -54.44
CA ASN A 2 40.58 14.66 -53.54
C ASN A 2 40.06 13.32 -54.09
N LEU A 3 39.96 12.30 -53.23
CA LEU A 3 39.00 11.21 -53.43
C LEU A 3 38.31 10.87 -52.10
N SER A 4 37.37 11.73 -51.75
CA SER A 4 36.21 11.36 -50.95
C SER A 4 35.42 10.27 -51.68
N ARG A 5 35.01 9.20 -51.00
CA ARG A 5 33.69 8.57 -51.18
C ARG A 5 33.41 7.45 -50.14
N TYR A 6 32.77 7.89 -49.06
CA TYR A 6 31.66 7.23 -48.35
C TYR A 6 31.89 5.84 -47.74
N ILE A 7 32.47 5.82 -46.54
CA ILE A 7 31.96 4.92 -45.50
C ILE A 7 30.53 5.39 -45.21
N ARG A 8 29.56 4.74 -45.86
CA ARG A 8 28.16 4.77 -45.40
C ARG A 8 28.15 4.04 -44.06
N LEU A 9 28.45 4.79 -42.99
CA LEU A 9 28.00 4.43 -41.66
C LEU A 9 26.47 4.43 -41.77
N CYS A 10 25.92 3.22 -41.89
CA CYS A 10 24.50 3.00 -41.77
C CYS A 10 24.13 3.47 -40.37
N PHE A 11 23.70 4.72 -40.25
CA PHE A 11 22.89 5.17 -39.13
C PHE A 11 21.61 4.36 -39.21
N SER A 12 21.68 3.13 -38.68
CA SER A 12 20.52 2.30 -38.47
C SER A 12 19.64 3.07 -37.49
N PRO A 13 18.40 3.43 -37.85
CA PRO A 13 17.46 4.09 -36.95
C PRO A 13 16.98 3.14 -35.83
N VAL A 14 17.56 1.95 -35.73
CA VAL A 14 17.35 0.95 -34.68
C VAL A 14 18.29 1.22 -33.51
N PHE A 15 18.41 2.48 -33.09
CA PHE A 15 19.16 2.85 -31.90
C PHE A 15 18.24 3.64 -30.99
N ILE A 16 17.75 2.90 -29.97
CA ILE A 16 17.31 3.42 -28.69
C ILE A 16 15.92 4.07 -28.71
N LEU A 17 14.90 3.25 -28.89
CA LEU A 17 13.69 3.39 -28.08
C LEU A 17 13.93 2.62 -26.77
N MET A 18 14.76 3.18 -25.88
CA MET A 18 14.81 2.79 -24.47
C MET A 18 13.51 3.27 -23.84
N CYS A 19 12.44 2.48 -23.98
CA CYS A 19 11.26 2.64 -23.14
C CYS A 19 11.67 2.36 -21.70
N THR A 20 11.98 3.42 -20.97
CA THR A 20 12.02 3.40 -19.51
C THR A 20 10.64 2.97 -19.05
N ALA A 21 10.51 1.71 -18.60
CA ALA A 21 9.30 1.23 -17.95
C ALA A 21 9.13 2.02 -16.65
N CYS A 22 8.36 3.11 -16.71
CA CYS A 22 7.93 3.84 -15.54
C CYS A 22 6.95 2.93 -14.79
N ASP A 23 7.19 2.69 -13.50
CA ASP A 23 6.23 2.02 -12.62
C ASP A 23 4.98 2.92 -12.52
N PRO A 24 3.83 2.54 -13.11
CA PRO A 24 2.64 3.40 -13.15
C PRO A 24 1.90 3.42 -11.81
N CYS A 25 2.48 2.82 -10.77
CA CYS A 25 1.89 2.72 -9.45
C CYS A 25 2.42 3.81 -8.52
N GLU A 26 1.54 4.25 -7.63
CA GLU A 26 1.86 5.19 -6.55
C GLU A 26 1.93 4.45 -5.22
N ASN A 27 2.96 4.76 -4.43
CA ASN A 27 3.12 4.26 -3.08
C ASN A 27 2.90 5.40 -2.08
N GLN A 28 1.93 5.25 -1.17
CA GLN A 28 1.71 6.16 -0.05
C GLN A 28 2.14 5.49 1.26
N VAL A 29 3.15 6.05 1.93
CA VAL A 29 3.60 5.54 3.24
C VAL A 29 2.55 5.80 4.31
N LEU A 30 2.18 4.75 5.06
CA LEU A 30 1.22 4.78 6.16
C LEU A 30 1.91 4.74 7.53
N GLN A 31 2.95 3.90 7.66
CA GLN A 31 3.72 3.73 8.88
C GLN A 31 5.19 3.43 8.54
N GLU A 32 6.12 3.98 9.32
CA GLU A 32 7.52 3.53 9.37
C GLU A 32 7.86 3.10 10.79
N GLU A 33 8.50 1.95 10.94
CA GLU A 33 8.98 1.44 12.23
C GLU A 33 10.47 1.08 12.12
N LEU A 34 11.32 1.79 12.88
CA LEU A 34 12.75 1.51 12.94
C LEU A 34 13.02 0.20 13.68
N SER A 35 13.97 -0.58 13.17
CA SER A 35 14.56 -1.69 13.94
C SER A 35 15.22 -1.17 15.22
N PRO A 36 15.39 -2.01 16.26
CA PRO A 36 16.05 -1.61 17.51
C PRO A 36 17.43 -0.97 17.32
N THR A 37 18.22 -1.43 16.35
CA THR A 37 19.55 -0.89 16.03
C THR A 37 19.54 0.23 15.00
N LYS A 38 18.36 0.57 14.44
CA LYS A 38 18.13 1.66 13.47
C LYS A 38 18.94 1.54 12.17
N THR A 39 19.41 0.34 11.84
CA THR A 39 20.12 0.04 10.58
C THR A 39 19.13 -0.15 9.43
N GLN A 40 17.92 -0.59 9.75
CA GLN A 40 16.82 -0.86 8.83
C GLN A 40 15.49 -0.44 9.44
N LYS A 41 14.47 -0.34 8.60
CA LYS A 41 13.09 -0.02 8.97
C LYS A 41 12.10 -0.91 8.22
N ALA A 42 10.96 -1.17 8.86
CA ALA A 42 9.79 -1.70 8.20
C ALA A 42 8.90 -0.52 7.77
N VAL A 43 8.46 -0.51 6.52
CA VAL A 43 7.58 0.51 5.96
C VAL A 43 6.29 -0.15 5.54
N VAL A 44 5.18 0.27 6.14
CA VAL A 44 3.83 -0.07 5.68
C VAL A 44 3.37 1.02 4.73
N PHE A 45 2.94 0.64 3.54
CA PHE A 45 2.48 1.59 2.54
C PHE A 45 1.32 1.03 1.74
N GLN A 46 0.47 1.93 1.29
CA GLN A 46 -0.58 1.65 0.34
C GLN A 46 0.00 1.74 -1.07
N ARG A 47 -0.34 0.78 -1.93
CA ARG A 47 0.04 0.77 -3.34
C ARG A 47 -1.19 0.77 -4.22
N GLN A 48 -1.25 1.73 -5.13
CA GLN A 48 -2.34 1.92 -6.08
C GLN A 48 -1.78 2.00 -7.50
N CYS A 49 -2.28 1.15 -8.40
CA CYS A 49 -1.81 1.09 -9.79
C CYS A 49 -2.92 1.56 -10.74
N GLY A 50 -2.80 2.79 -11.24
CA GLY A 50 -3.80 3.40 -12.13
C GLY A 50 -5.12 3.81 -11.44
N ALA A 51 -5.97 4.53 -12.17
CA ALA A 51 -7.18 5.14 -11.61
C ALA A 51 -8.31 4.14 -11.26
N LEU A 52 -8.31 2.96 -11.86
CA LEU A 52 -9.31 1.90 -11.66
C LEU A 52 -8.72 0.62 -11.06
N GLY A 53 -7.43 0.63 -10.71
CA GLY A 53 -6.78 -0.53 -10.11
C GLY A 53 -7.27 -0.77 -8.68
N GLY A 54 -7.08 -1.99 -8.18
CA GLY A 54 -7.26 -2.28 -6.76
C GLY A 54 -6.16 -1.63 -5.93
N THR A 55 -6.52 -1.22 -4.72
CA THR A 55 -5.55 -0.83 -3.69
C THR A 55 -5.06 -2.07 -2.96
N SER A 56 -3.78 -2.06 -2.57
CA SER A 56 -3.23 -3.03 -1.63
C SER A 56 -2.46 -2.33 -0.51
N THR A 57 -2.35 -2.99 0.64
CA THR A 57 -1.41 -2.61 1.70
C THR A 57 -0.22 -3.55 1.65
N GLN A 58 0.98 -2.99 1.60
CA GLN A 58 2.21 -3.73 1.41
C GLN A 58 3.25 -3.32 2.45
N VAL A 59 4.19 -4.21 2.73
CA VAL A 59 5.28 -3.99 3.67
C VAL A 59 6.61 -4.23 2.98
N SER A 60 7.55 -3.31 3.24
CA SER A 60 8.95 -3.51 2.89
C SER A 60 9.87 -3.36 4.10
N VAL A 61 10.90 -4.20 4.17
CA VAL A 61 12.08 -3.98 5.02
C VAL A 61 13.15 -3.29 4.18
N LEU A 62 13.61 -2.12 4.63
CA LEU A 62 14.49 -1.24 3.88
C LEU A 62 15.60 -0.67 4.77
N PRO A 63 16.73 -0.20 4.20
CA PRO A 63 17.62 0.72 4.88
C PRO A 63 16.87 1.96 5.40
N THR A 64 17.32 2.52 6.52
CA THR A 64 16.62 3.61 7.23
C THR A 64 16.34 4.84 6.36
N ASP A 65 17.21 5.17 5.42
CA ASP A 65 17.12 6.33 4.51
C ASP A 65 16.39 6.04 3.19
N ALA A 66 16.10 4.76 2.91
CA ALA A 66 15.42 4.35 1.69
C ALA A 66 13.90 4.57 1.76
N LYS A 67 13.28 4.62 0.58
CA LYS A 67 11.82 4.73 0.40
C LYS A 67 11.30 3.54 -0.43
N PRO A 68 10.05 3.11 -0.24
CA PRO A 68 9.44 2.08 -1.08
C PRO A 68 9.27 2.61 -2.51
N PHE A 69 9.93 1.98 -3.47
CA PHE A 69 9.87 2.37 -4.88
C PHE A 69 8.93 1.47 -5.70
N ALA A 70 9.09 0.15 -5.57
CA ALA A 70 8.27 -0.85 -6.25
C ALA A 70 7.20 -1.42 -5.29
N GLY A 71 6.68 -2.61 -5.60
CA GLY A 71 5.92 -3.39 -4.62
C GLY A 71 6.73 -3.74 -3.37
N GLY A 72 6.01 -4.21 -2.36
CA GLY A 72 6.52 -4.71 -1.10
C GLY A 72 7.51 -5.84 -1.30
N ASN A 73 8.48 -5.95 -0.40
CA ASN A 73 9.47 -7.02 -0.46
C ASN A 73 9.23 -8.14 0.57
N VAL A 74 8.30 -7.97 1.52
CA VAL A 74 8.00 -9.01 2.53
C VAL A 74 6.51 -9.35 2.66
N PHE A 75 5.60 -8.42 2.35
CA PHE A 75 4.17 -8.68 2.49
C PHE A 75 3.33 -7.83 1.53
N GLY A 76 2.23 -8.40 1.06
CA GLY A 76 1.23 -7.72 0.26
C GLY A 76 -0.15 -8.36 0.42
N ALA A 77 -1.15 -7.52 0.73
CA ALA A 77 -2.53 -7.95 0.87
C ALA A 77 -3.52 -6.92 0.33
N ASP A 78 -4.69 -7.40 -0.08
CA ASP A 78 -5.84 -6.57 -0.43
C ASP A 78 -7.12 -7.08 0.27
N THR A 79 -8.19 -6.31 0.15
CA THR A 79 -9.47 -6.61 0.79
C THR A 79 -10.28 -7.68 0.05
N ASN A 80 -9.79 -8.20 -1.08
CA ASN A 80 -10.55 -9.09 -1.97
C ASN A 80 -11.95 -8.54 -2.33
N ALA A 81 -12.04 -7.23 -2.54
CA ALA A 81 -13.27 -6.47 -2.79
C ALA A 81 -14.29 -6.47 -1.63
N ASP A 82 -13.86 -6.76 -0.40
CA ASP A 82 -14.66 -6.55 0.82
C ASP A 82 -14.47 -5.12 1.36
N PRO A 83 -15.45 -4.21 1.19
CA PRO A 83 -15.33 -2.84 1.66
C PRO A 83 -15.25 -2.72 3.19
N SER A 84 -15.66 -3.74 3.96
CA SER A 84 -15.59 -3.72 5.43
C SER A 84 -14.16 -3.85 5.96
N LEU A 85 -13.22 -4.25 5.11
CA LEU A 85 -11.80 -4.40 5.44
C LEU A 85 -10.99 -3.15 5.07
N GLU A 86 -11.58 -2.19 4.36
CA GLU A 86 -10.88 -1.00 3.89
C GLU A 86 -10.63 -0.01 5.02
N THR A 87 -9.40 0.49 5.09
CA THR A 87 -9.06 1.58 5.99
C THR A 87 -9.12 2.93 5.29
N SER A 88 -9.60 3.93 6.03
CA SER A 88 -9.43 5.33 5.67
C SER A 88 -8.02 5.78 6.04
N SER A 89 -7.05 5.50 5.17
CA SER A 89 -5.77 6.20 5.17
C SER A 89 -6.07 7.68 4.93
N GLY A 90 -5.73 8.60 5.84
CA GLY A 90 -6.07 10.03 5.76
C GLY A 90 -5.46 10.83 4.59
N GLY A 91 -5.20 10.20 3.44
CA GLY A 91 -4.76 10.79 2.18
C GLY A 91 -5.76 10.56 1.03
N PRO A 92 -5.40 10.96 -0.20
CA PRO A 92 -6.30 10.88 -1.36
C PRO A 92 -6.58 9.44 -1.83
N THR A 93 -5.72 8.48 -1.45
CA THR A 93 -5.94 7.06 -1.68
C THR A 93 -6.32 6.42 -0.35
N SER A 94 -7.54 5.90 -0.28
CA SER A 94 -8.05 5.02 0.78
C SER A 94 -8.40 3.68 0.14
N GLY A 95 -8.49 2.59 0.91
CA GLY A 95 -8.96 1.30 0.37
C GLY A 95 -8.10 0.07 0.62
N GLY A 96 -6.94 0.18 1.29
CA GLY A 96 -6.13 -0.97 1.66
C GLY A 96 -6.56 -1.56 3.01
N PRO A 97 -6.34 -2.87 3.25
CA PRO A 97 -6.57 -3.45 4.57
C PRO A 97 -5.65 -2.85 5.64
N ALA A 98 -6.10 -2.86 6.88
CA ALA A 98 -5.28 -2.50 8.03
C ALA A 98 -4.11 -3.49 8.17
N VAL A 99 -2.89 -2.97 8.20
CA VAL A 99 -1.67 -3.74 8.47
C VAL A 99 -0.81 -2.92 9.42
N THR A 100 -0.29 -3.57 10.46
CA THR A 100 0.67 -2.96 11.36
C THR A 100 1.90 -3.82 11.48
N VAL A 101 3.02 -3.19 11.84
CA VAL A 101 4.31 -3.87 11.98
C VAL A 101 4.93 -3.52 13.31
N LYS A 102 5.69 -4.47 13.85
CA LYS A 102 6.48 -4.28 15.08
C LYS A 102 7.74 -5.13 15.03
N TRP A 103 8.88 -4.53 15.33
CA TRP A 103 10.10 -5.29 15.59
C TRP A 103 10.02 -5.95 16.97
N LEU A 104 10.16 -7.27 17.02
CA LEU A 104 10.28 -8.04 18.26
C LEU A 104 11.73 -8.19 18.69
N GLY A 105 12.66 -8.10 17.72
CA GLY A 105 14.10 -8.11 17.91
C GLY A 105 14.79 -7.39 16.74
N GLU A 106 16.13 -7.40 16.71
CA GLU A 106 16.89 -6.76 15.62
C GLU A 106 16.61 -7.38 14.25
N GLN A 107 16.39 -8.70 14.24
CA GLN A 107 16.18 -9.53 13.06
C GLN A 107 14.82 -10.25 13.11
N GLU A 108 13.88 -9.76 13.91
CA GLU A 108 12.56 -10.37 14.07
C GLU A 108 11.48 -9.30 13.89
N LEU A 109 10.72 -9.42 12.80
CA LEU A 109 9.61 -8.54 12.47
C LEU A 109 8.30 -9.31 12.60
N GLN A 110 7.32 -8.72 13.29
CA GLN A 110 5.95 -9.18 13.29
C GLN A 110 5.09 -8.28 12.41
N ILE A 111 4.28 -8.90 11.55
CA ILE A 111 3.29 -8.25 10.71
C ILE A 111 1.90 -8.72 11.16
N THR A 112 1.05 -7.78 11.57
CA THR A 112 -0.32 -8.06 12.01
C THR A 112 -1.30 -7.56 10.97
N HIS A 113 -2.28 -8.40 10.60
CA HIS A 113 -3.31 -8.09 9.61
C HIS A 113 -4.64 -8.77 9.95
N ASP A 114 -5.74 -8.33 9.33
CA ASP A 114 -7.03 -9.02 9.49
C ASP A 114 -7.00 -10.40 8.80
N ALA A 115 -7.52 -11.43 9.45
CA ALA A 115 -7.50 -12.82 8.94
C ALA A 115 -8.35 -13.04 7.66
N ARG A 116 -9.24 -12.10 7.32
CA ARG A 116 -10.12 -12.17 6.14
C ARG A 116 -9.51 -11.58 4.88
N VAL A 117 -8.40 -10.83 4.99
CA VAL A 117 -7.75 -10.21 3.84
C VAL A 117 -7.15 -11.27 2.93
N ARG A 118 -7.07 -10.97 1.63
CA ARG A 118 -6.34 -11.82 0.70
C ARG A 118 -4.87 -11.42 0.71
N VAL A 119 -4.05 -12.28 1.29
CA VAL A 119 -2.60 -12.19 1.24
C VAL A 119 -2.11 -12.81 -0.07
N PHE A 120 -1.33 -12.07 -0.85
CA PHE A 120 -0.73 -12.54 -2.11
C PHE A 120 0.81 -12.53 -2.08
N GLN A 121 1.41 -11.99 -1.03
CA GLN A 121 2.84 -12.07 -0.76
C GLN A 121 3.07 -12.19 0.75
N SER A 122 3.89 -13.16 1.16
CA SER A 122 4.24 -13.41 2.55
C SER A 122 5.60 -14.13 2.63
N GLU A 123 6.67 -13.36 2.75
CA GLU A 123 8.02 -13.93 2.90
C GLU A 123 8.26 -14.38 4.34
N GLU A 124 8.88 -15.54 4.54
CA GLU A 124 9.26 -16.01 5.88
C GLU A 124 10.56 -15.34 6.37
N ALA A 125 11.43 -14.92 5.45
CA ALA A 125 12.69 -14.26 5.75
C ALA A 125 13.16 -13.32 4.62
N LEU A 126 13.87 -12.26 4.98
CA LEU A 126 14.55 -11.36 4.03
C LEU A 126 15.83 -10.79 4.65
N GLY A 127 16.98 -11.00 4.01
CA GLY A 127 18.23 -10.35 4.41
C GLY A 127 18.66 -10.60 5.86
N GLY A 128 18.33 -11.77 6.42
CA GLY A 128 18.60 -12.11 7.82
C GLY A 128 17.48 -11.72 8.79
N VAL A 129 16.46 -10.97 8.34
CA VAL A 129 15.24 -10.72 9.12
C VAL A 129 14.30 -11.90 8.97
N THR A 130 13.83 -12.43 10.09
CA THR A 130 12.72 -13.39 10.17
C THR A 130 11.41 -12.63 10.27
N ILE A 131 10.41 -13.03 9.49
CA ILE A 131 9.09 -12.42 9.46
C ILE A 131 8.08 -13.39 10.07
N THR A 132 7.29 -12.90 11.00
CA THR A 132 6.20 -13.63 11.65
C THR A 132 4.88 -12.91 11.40
N TYR A 133 3.80 -13.67 11.32
CA TYR A 133 2.48 -13.15 11.01
C TYR A 133 1.51 -13.39 12.16
N ASP A 134 0.75 -12.36 12.53
CA ASP A 134 -0.39 -12.46 13.43
C ASP A 134 -1.67 -12.07 12.67
N ALA A 135 -2.38 -13.10 12.19
CA ALA A 135 -3.65 -12.93 11.49
C ALA A 135 -4.78 -12.86 12.53
N GLN A 136 -5.29 -11.66 12.77
CA GLN A 136 -6.32 -11.42 13.77
C GLN A 136 -7.69 -11.32 13.10
N ALA A 137 -8.69 -12.04 13.59
CA ALA A 137 -10.06 -11.67 13.28
C ALA A 137 -10.40 -10.41 14.09
N GLN A 138 -10.77 -9.30 13.44
CA GLN A 138 -11.44 -8.21 14.17
C GLN A 138 -12.63 -8.82 14.94
N PRO A 139 -12.83 -8.49 16.24
CA PRO A 139 -14.14 -8.69 16.84
C PRO A 139 -15.13 -7.92 15.96
N GLU A 140 -16.15 -8.61 15.46
CA GLU A 140 -17.25 -8.00 14.72
C GLU A 140 -17.62 -6.67 15.40
N PRO A 141 -17.63 -5.52 14.68
CA PRO A 141 -17.98 -4.27 15.30
C PRO A 141 -19.35 -4.48 15.96
N ALA A 142 -19.42 -4.28 17.28
CA ALA A 142 -20.67 -4.40 18.01
C ALA A 142 -21.74 -3.62 17.22
N PRO A 143 -22.93 -4.20 16.99
CA PRO A 143 -23.93 -3.58 16.12
C PRO A 143 -24.09 -2.13 16.55
N GLU A 144 -23.82 -1.22 15.61
CA GLU A 144 -24.00 0.21 15.80
C GLU A 144 -25.38 0.40 16.46
N PRO A 145 -25.46 1.07 17.64
CA PRO A 145 -26.75 1.25 18.28
C PRO A 145 -27.68 1.93 17.28
N ALA A 146 -28.76 1.23 16.93
CA ALA A 146 -29.71 1.64 15.91
C ALA A 146 -30.00 3.13 16.05
N ALA A 147 -29.74 3.88 14.98
CA ALA A 147 -29.93 5.32 14.94
C ALA A 147 -31.28 5.69 15.58
N GLU A 148 -31.23 6.48 16.66
CA GLU A 148 -32.43 7.02 17.27
C GLU A 148 -33.27 7.73 16.19
N PRO A 149 -34.58 7.49 16.12
CA PRO A 149 -35.43 8.15 15.14
C PRO A 149 -35.36 9.67 15.35
N LYS A 150 -34.90 10.37 14.31
CA LYS A 150 -34.79 11.83 14.28
C LYS A 150 -36.15 12.45 14.65
N PRO A 151 -36.21 13.49 15.52
CA PRO A 151 -37.47 14.11 15.90
C PRO A 151 -38.15 14.67 14.66
N THR A 152 -39.39 14.27 14.43
CA THR A 152 -40.27 14.85 13.40
C THR A 152 -40.55 16.31 13.74
N ASP A 153 -40.08 17.21 12.86
CA ASP A 153 -40.45 18.63 12.85
C ASP A 153 -41.95 18.77 12.57
N GLU A 154 -42.73 18.88 13.65
CA GLU A 154 -44.12 19.31 13.57
C GLU A 154 -44.21 20.82 13.81
N SER A 155 -43.91 21.59 12.76
CA SER A 155 -44.19 23.03 12.72
C SER A 155 -45.70 23.31 12.67
N PRO A 156 -46.30 24.02 13.65
CA PRO A 156 -47.73 24.32 13.60
C PRO A 156 -48.00 25.54 12.70
N LYS A 157 -48.76 25.31 11.61
CA LYS A 157 -49.35 26.35 10.77
C LYS A 157 -50.24 27.28 11.60
N ARG A 158 -49.74 28.46 11.96
CA ARG A 158 -50.54 29.54 12.58
C ARG A 158 -51.44 30.18 11.51
N LYS A 159 -52.73 29.85 11.55
CA LYS A 159 -53.77 30.46 10.71
C LYS A 159 -53.87 31.97 11.01
N ARG A 160 -53.82 32.79 9.96
CA ARG A 160 -54.22 34.20 9.97
C ARG A 160 -55.72 34.28 10.22
N LYS A 161 -56.14 35.17 11.12
CA LYS A 161 -57.50 35.70 11.21
C LYS A 161 -57.41 37.19 11.53
#